data_AF-A0AA88EIN9-F1
#
_entry.id   AF-A0AA88EIN9-F1
#
_cell.length_a   1.000
_cell.length_b   1.000
_cell.length_c   1.000
_cell.angle_alpha   90.00
_cell.angle_beta   90.00
_cell.angle_gamma   90.00
#
_symmetry.space_group_name_H-M   'P 1'
#
loop_
_entity.id
_entity.type
_entity.pdbx_description
1 polymer ?
#
loop_
_entity_poly.entity_id
_entity_poly.type
_entity_poly.pdbx_seq_one_letter_code
_entity_poly.pdbx_strand_id
1 'polypeptide(L)'
;MPDIRNTWVNETMNLEECRVKCLNDCSCVAFSNWDIQGEGKGCRIWHRDLMDIRQMSESGQKFYVRIPALELGRHRKVLLLVLLL
;
A
#
# COMPACT_ATOMS: atom_id res chain seq x y z
N MET A 1 -11.24 -6.78 1.41
CA MET A 1 -11.03 -5.49 0.73
C MET A 1 -10.95 -4.44 1.84
N PRO A 2 -9.80 -3.76 2.03
CA PRO A 2 -9.66 -2.77 3.09
C PRO A 2 -10.66 -1.62 2.91
N ASP A 3 -11.02 -0.96 4.00
CA ASP A 3 -11.99 0.14 4.04
C ASP A 3 -11.73 1.18 2.91
N ILE A 4 -12.80 1.58 2.23
CA ILE A 4 -12.78 2.49 1.07
C ILE A 4 -12.91 3.96 1.52
N ARG A 5 -13.40 4.20 2.75
CA ARG A 5 -13.82 5.53 3.23
C ARG A 5 -12.71 6.57 3.25
N ASN A 6 -11.45 6.13 3.37
CA ASN A 6 -10.27 6.99 3.42
C ASN A 6 -9.28 6.68 2.28
N THR A 7 -9.79 6.30 1.11
CA THR A 7 -8.96 5.98 -0.05
C THR A 7 -8.93 7.11 -1.07
N TRP A 8 -7.77 7.30 -1.67
CA TRP A 8 -7.59 8.15 -2.84
C TRP A 8 -7.16 7.29 -4.02
N VAL A 9 -7.74 7.55 -5.19
CA VAL A 9 -7.52 6.75 -6.39
C VAL A 9 -7.11 7.66 -7.54
N ASN A 10 -6.15 7.21 -8.33
CA ASN A 10 -5.77 7.85 -9.58
C ASN A 10 -5.43 6.77 -10.62
N GLU A 11 -6.11 6.78 -11.76
CA GLU A 11 -5.98 5.72 -12.75
C GLU A 11 -4.74 5.87 -13.66
N THR A 12 -4.16 7.07 -13.73
CA THR A 12 -3.05 7.39 -14.63
C THR A 12 -1.68 7.27 -13.98
N MET A 13 -1.61 7.42 -12.65
CA MET A 13 -0.35 7.34 -11.92
C MET A 13 0.22 5.91 -11.95
N ASN A 14 1.54 5.82 -12.10
CA ASN A 14 2.25 4.56 -11.92
C ASN A 14 2.56 4.28 -10.43
N LEU A 15 3.07 3.10 -10.14
CA LEU A 15 3.34 2.65 -8.77
C LEU A 15 4.42 3.50 -8.06
N GLU A 16 5.43 4.00 -8.77
CA GLU A 16 6.49 4.82 -8.18
C GLU A 16 5.97 6.21 -7.81
N GLU A 17 5.16 6.82 -8.67
CA GLU A 17 4.43 8.07 -8.36
C GLU A 17 3.51 7.88 -7.15
N CYS A 18 2.86 6.71 -7.06
CA CYS A 18 2.02 6.34 -5.92
C CYS A 18 2.82 6.27 -4.61
N ARG A 19 4.01 5.64 -4.66
CA ARG A 19 4.98 5.61 -3.55
C ARG A 19 5.36 7.03 -3.13
N VAL A 20 5.83 7.87 -4.06
CA VAL A 20 6.31 9.23 -3.76
C VAL A 20 5.18 10.06 -3.15
N LYS A 21 3.96 9.96 -3.70
CA LYS A 21 2.79 10.66 -3.17
C LYS A 21 2.46 10.22 -1.75
N CYS A 22 2.44 8.92 -1.48
CA CYS A 22 2.18 8.40 -0.13
C CYS A 22 3.24 8.84 0.88
N LEU A 23 4.53 8.82 0.50
CA LEU A 23 5.61 9.23 1.41
C LEU A 23 5.54 10.72 1.77
N ASN A 24 5.09 11.55 0.82
CA ASN A 24 4.85 12.99 1.03
C ASN A 24 3.55 13.31 1.78
N ASP A 25 2.69 12.31 2.06
CA ASP A 25 1.47 12.47 2.83
C ASP A 25 1.63 11.78 4.20
N CYS A 26 1.74 12.57 5.27
CA CYS A 26 1.90 12.05 6.63
C CYS A 26 0.70 11.22 7.12
N SER A 27 -0.46 11.34 6.48
CA SER A 27 -1.65 10.54 6.81
C SER A 27 -1.73 9.24 6.02
N CYS A 28 -0.91 9.07 4.98
CA CYS A 28 -0.83 7.82 4.22
C CYS A 28 -0.23 6.68 5.06
N VAL A 29 -0.88 5.53 5.00
CA VAL A 29 -0.44 4.29 5.65
C VAL A 29 -0.15 3.15 4.69
N ALA A 30 -0.67 3.22 3.46
CA ALA A 30 -0.48 2.19 2.46
C ALA A 30 -0.81 2.68 1.05
N PHE A 31 -0.28 1.97 0.07
CA PHE A 31 -0.59 2.18 -1.35
C PHE A 31 -0.50 0.88 -2.15
N SER A 32 -1.11 0.86 -3.32
CA SER A 32 -1.06 -0.24 -4.29
C SER A 32 -1.37 0.27 -5.70
N ASN A 33 -1.20 -0.59 -6.71
CA ASN A 33 -1.85 -0.35 -7.99
C ASN A 33 -3.37 -0.27 -7.80
N TRP A 34 -4.08 0.50 -8.63
CA TRP A 34 -5.55 0.51 -8.61
C TRP A 34 -6.11 -0.72 -9.33
N ASP A 35 -5.60 -0.99 -10.54
CA ASP A 35 -5.93 -2.14 -11.37
C ASP A 35 -4.78 -3.15 -11.32
N ILE A 36 -5.14 -4.41 -11.15
CA ILE A 36 -4.21 -5.54 -10.95
C ILE A 36 -4.00 -6.38 -12.21
N GLN A 37 -4.63 -6.01 -13.33
CA GLN A 37 -4.46 -6.69 -14.60
C GLN A 37 -3.09 -6.39 -15.24
N GLY A 38 -2.48 -7.42 -15.84
CA GLY A 38 -1.18 -7.28 -16.51
C GLY A 38 -0.07 -6.86 -15.53
N GLU A 39 0.69 -5.83 -15.88
CA GLU A 39 1.70 -5.22 -14.99
C GLU A 39 1.08 -4.36 -13.87
N GLY A 40 -0.24 -4.15 -13.93
CA GLY A 40 -1.03 -3.30 -13.07
C GLY A 40 -0.84 -1.81 -13.35
N LYS A 41 -1.89 -1.02 -13.10
CA LYS A 41 -1.93 0.42 -13.42
C LYS A 41 -2.69 1.21 -12.36
N GLY A 42 -2.50 2.52 -12.39
CA GLY A 42 -3.12 3.43 -11.45
C GLY A 42 -2.55 3.28 -10.04
N CYS A 43 -3.07 4.08 -9.14
CA CYS A 43 -2.63 4.26 -7.77
C CYS A 43 -3.87 4.26 -6.87
N ARG A 44 -3.82 3.46 -5.81
CA ARG A 44 -4.75 3.54 -4.69
C ARG A 44 -3.93 3.81 -3.44
N ILE A 45 -4.30 4.85 -2.69
CA ILE A 45 -3.68 5.25 -1.43
C ILE A 45 -4.70 5.12 -0.32
N TRP A 46 -4.28 4.57 0.82
CA TRP A 46 -5.07 4.51 2.04
C TRP A 46 -4.52 5.49 3.06
N HIS A 47 -5.41 6.25 3.66
CA HIS A 47 -5.09 7.16 4.77
C HIS A 47 -5.63 6.60 6.08
N ARG A 48 -4.91 6.86 7.18
CA ARG A 48 -5.25 6.43 8.56
C ARG A 48 -5.25 4.91 8.74
N ASP A 49 -5.89 4.37 9.76
CA ASP A 49 -5.76 2.95 10.10
C ASP A 49 -6.26 2.00 9.01
N LEU A 50 -5.50 0.93 8.79
CA LEU A 50 -5.88 -0.17 7.92
C LEU A 50 -6.69 -1.19 8.70
N MET A 51 -8.01 -1.14 8.54
CA MET A 51 -8.91 -2.17 9.06
C MET A 51 -9.20 -3.22 7.98
N ASP A 52 -9.46 -4.47 8.41
CA ASP A 52 -9.90 -5.57 7.55
C ASP A 52 -8.91 -6.06 6.46
N ILE A 53 -7.61 -5.92 6.69
CA ILE A 53 -6.59 -6.58 5.84
C ILE A 53 -6.50 -8.06 6.21
N ARG A 54 -6.66 -8.94 5.21
CA ARG A 54 -6.44 -10.38 5.33
C ARG A 54 -5.32 -10.81 4.40
N GLN A 55 -4.40 -11.61 4.92
CA GLN A 55 -3.34 -12.21 4.12
C GLN A 55 -3.94 -13.35 3.29
N MET A 56 -3.70 -13.33 1.98
CA MET A 56 -4.06 -14.41 1.06
C MET A 56 -2.77 -14.99 0.48
N SER A 57 -2.65 -16.31 0.44
CA SER A 57 -1.39 -17.01 0.18
C SER A 57 -0.93 -16.98 -1.28
N GLU A 58 -1.83 -16.84 -2.27
CA GLU A 58 -1.45 -17.14 -3.67
C GLU A 58 -2.05 -16.23 -4.76
N SER A 59 -2.95 -15.30 -4.45
CA SER A 59 -3.67 -14.52 -5.49
C SER A 59 -3.99 -13.08 -5.08
N GLY A 60 -3.19 -12.51 -4.17
CA GLY A 60 -3.39 -11.16 -3.66
C GLY A 60 -2.78 -10.06 -4.52
N GLN A 61 -3.45 -8.91 -4.57
CA GLN A 61 -2.88 -7.65 -5.04
C GLN A 61 -1.63 -7.28 -4.23
N LYS A 62 -0.56 -6.84 -4.90
CA LYS A 62 0.60 -6.25 -4.22
C LYS A 62 0.17 -5.00 -3.46
N PHE A 63 0.36 -5.02 -2.15
CA PHE A 63 -0.11 -3.99 -1.24
C PHE A 63 1.05 -3.57 -0.34
N TYR A 64 1.38 -2.29 -0.34
CA TYR A 64 2.56 -1.73 0.30
C TYR A 64 2.13 -0.94 1.52
N VAL A 65 2.65 -1.28 2.71
CA VAL A 65 2.32 -0.61 3.97
C VAL A 65 3.49 0.25 4.42
N ARG A 66 3.20 1.50 4.79
CA ARG A 66 4.15 2.41 5.42
C ARG A 66 4.26 2.04 6.90
N ILE A 67 5.46 1.64 7.32
CA ILE A 67 5.75 1.28 8.72
C ILE A 67 6.92 2.10 9.26
N PRO A 68 6.93 2.44 10.56
CA PRO A 68 8.09 3.06 11.19
C PRO A 68 9.32 2.14 11.11
N ALA A 69 10.50 2.70 10.82
CA ALA A 69 11.74 1.94 10.71
C ALA A 69 12.10 1.15 11.99
N LEU A 70 11.69 1.66 13.16
CA LEU A 70 11.94 0.99 14.45
C LEU A 70 11.17 -0.34 14.59
N GLU A 71 10.00 -0.47 13.97
CA GLU A 71 9.16 -1.67 14.07
C GLU A 71 9.61 -2.78 13.09
N LEU A 72 10.57 -2.50 12.20
CA LEU A 72 11.03 -3.45 11.18
C LEU A 72 11.69 -4.71 11.78
N GLY A 73 12.35 -4.57 12.93
CA GLY A 73 13.09 -5.65 13.59
C GLY A 73 12.22 -6.62 14.39
N ARG A 74 10.92 -6.35 14.53
CA ARG A 74 10.05 -7.03 15.51
C ARG A 74 9.02 -8.01 14.92
N HIS A 75 8.80 -8.01 13.60
CA HIS A 75 7.74 -8.82 12.96
C HIS A 75 8.26 -9.92 12.01
N ARG A 76 7.92 -11.18 12.32
CA ARG A 76 8.21 -12.38 11.50
C ARG A 76 7.22 -12.51 10.34
N LYS A 77 7.76 -12.65 9.12
CA LYS A 77 7.12 -13.12 7.86
C LYS A 77 5.80 -12.45 7.48
N VAL A 78 5.89 -11.24 6.96
CA VAL A 78 4.92 -10.69 6.00
C VAL A 78 5.71 -10.38 4.73
N LEU A 79 5.26 -10.82 3.55
CA LEU A 79 5.84 -10.35 2.28
C LEU A 79 5.36 -8.91 2.05
N LEU A 80 5.91 -7.99 2.84
CA LEU A 80 5.79 -6.54 2.72
C LEU A 80 6.99 -6.09 1.88
N LEU A 81 6.76 -5.51 0.72
CA LEU A 81 7.79 -4.72 0.07
C LEU A 81 7.89 -3.39 0.83
N VAL A 82 8.85 -3.33 1.74
CA VAL A 82 9.11 -2.17 2.59
C VAL A 82 9.87 -1.13 1.79
N LEU A 83 9.45 0.13 1.94
CA LEU A 83 10.17 1.29 1.46
C LEU A 83 10.84 1.99 2.64
N LEU A 84 12.17 2.06 2.60
CA LEU A 84 12.97 2.80 3.58
C LEU A 84 12.82 4.31 3.31
N LEU A 85 12.64 5.09 4.38
CA LEU A 85 12.86 6.54 4.44
C LEU A 85 14.12 6.78 5.28
#